data_AF-A0A7X8JYD3-F1
#
_entry.id   AF-A0A7X8JYD3-F1
#
_cell.length_a   1.000
_cell.length_b   1.000
_cell.length_c   1.000
_cell.angle_alpha   90.00
_cell.angle_beta   90.00
_cell.angle_gamma   90.00
#
_symmetry.space_group_name_H-M   'P 1'
#
loop_
_entity.id
_entity.type
_entity.pdbx_description
1 polymer ?
#
loop_
_entity_poly.entity_id
_entity_poly.type
_entity_poly.pdbx_seq_one_letter_code
_entity_poly.pdbx_strand_id
1 'polypeptide(L)'
;MKRPTFLDILLFPKAYFAKLTDKLPSLFLGIVFVGLSNAVFLLIDRIPVIFFNKMPNVLMFNSTLALCIAVLLGLIDIVFFSIPLFDLFKFFRVKERVKNINAQLIKLMKVYISAHFIIVPVQAFFVATIRLSKWAGMSSGFSITMALIEFILMPVWLAAIVARGINTIYDFDDRLKSMIFVIVYGWYLLLSYALSFTIGNWIPLLFK
;
A
#
# COMPACT_ATOMS: atom_id res chain seq x y z
N MET A 1 -1.62 31.62 2.11
CA MET A 1 -1.45 30.16 2.25
C MET A 1 -0.04 29.86 2.73
N LYS A 2 0.15 29.06 3.78
CA LYS A 2 1.50 28.64 4.22
C LYS A 2 2.13 27.79 3.11
N ARG A 3 3.40 28.06 2.77
CA ARG A 3 4.16 27.24 1.82
C ARG A 3 4.28 25.80 2.37
N PRO A 4 4.11 24.77 1.53
CA PRO A 4 4.29 23.39 1.97
C PRO A 4 5.73 23.17 2.42
N THR A 5 5.92 22.51 3.56
CA THR A 5 7.25 22.12 4.03
C THR A 5 7.75 20.91 3.24
N PHE A 6 9.06 20.66 3.20
CA PHE A 6 9.63 19.47 2.53
C PHE A 6 8.98 18.16 3.03
N LEU A 7 8.71 18.09 4.34
CA LEU A 7 7.99 16.96 4.92
C LEU A 7 6.56 16.83 4.39
N ASP A 8 5.86 17.92 4.09
CA ASP A 8 4.51 17.88 3.50
C ASP A 8 4.51 17.33 2.08
N ILE A 9 5.59 17.53 1.33
CA ILE A 9 5.78 16.94 0.01
C ILE A 9 6.08 15.45 0.14
N LEU A 10 7.02 15.10 1.03
CA LEU A 10 7.47 13.71 1.21
C LEU A 10 6.39 12.81 1.82
N LEU A 11 5.63 13.30 2.81
CA LEU A 11 4.76 12.46 3.64
C LEU A 11 3.25 12.76 3.50
N PHE A 12 2.84 13.51 2.47
CA PHE A 12 1.58 14.25 2.40
C PHE A 12 1.39 15.32 3.50
N PRO A 13 0.68 16.43 3.21
CA PRO A 13 0.39 17.46 4.20
C PRO A 13 -0.64 16.99 5.23
N LYS A 14 -0.46 17.37 6.50
CA LYS A 14 -1.45 17.09 7.56
C LYS A 14 -2.85 17.61 7.22
N ALA A 15 -2.93 18.76 6.55
CA ALA A 15 -4.19 19.36 6.12
C ALA A 15 -4.97 18.47 5.14
N TYR A 16 -4.31 17.59 4.38
CA TYR A 16 -4.98 16.61 3.53
C TYR A 16 -5.64 15.53 4.37
N PHE A 17 -4.91 14.93 5.32
CA PHE A 17 -5.45 13.89 6.21
C PHE A 17 -6.60 14.39 7.09
N ALA A 18 -6.52 15.64 7.58
CA ALA A 18 -7.58 16.26 8.35
C ALA A 18 -8.89 16.42 7.57
N LYS A 19 -8.83 16.50 6.23
CA LYS A 19 -9.98 16.66 5.34
C LYS A 19 -10.53 15.32 4.79
N LEU A 20 -9.99 14.19 5.24
CA LEU A 20 -10.51 12.88 4.82
C LEU A 20 -11.96 12.71 5.26
N THR A 21 -12.83 12.41 4.29
CA THR A 21 -14.25 12.14 4.53
C THR A 21 -14.47 10.67 4.86
N ASP A 22 -15.64 10.33 5.38
CA ASP A 22 -16.13 8.97 5.63
C ASP A 22 -16.95 8.39 4.46
N LYS A 23 -16.99 9.07 3.31
CA LYS A 23 -17.75 8.63 2.12
C LYS A 23 -17.20 7.34 1.51
N LEU A 24 -18.04 6.31 1.39
CA LEU A 24 -17.68 5.01 0.81
C LEU A 24 -17.21 5.02 -0.66
N PRO A 25 -17.75 5.84 -1.58
CA PRO A 25 -17.31 5.80 -2.98
C PRO A 25 -15.81 6.02 -3.18
N SER A 26 -15.23 7.00 -2.48
CA SER A 26 -13.78 7.24 -2.50
C SER A 26 -12.96 6.12 -1.87
N LEU A 27 -13.54 5.35 -0.95
CA LEU A 27 -12.90 4.16 -0.39
C LEU A 27 -12.85 3.04 -1.45
N PHE A 28 -13.95 2.78 -2.15
CA PHE A 28 -14.00 1.77 -3.22
C PHE A 28 -13.01 2.05 -4.34
N LEU A 29 -12.90 3.31 -4.78
CA LEU A 29 -11.91 3.70 -5.78
C LEU A 29 -10.47 3.44 -5.30
N GLY A 30 -10.21 3.74 -4.02
CA GLY A 30 -8.91 3.45 -3.40
C GLY A 30 -8.60 1.96 -3.30
N ILE A 31 -9.61 1.13 -2.98
CA ILE A 31 -9.48 -0.33 -2.98
C ILE A 31 -9.08 -0.85 -4.35
N VAL A 32 -9.76 -0.40 -5.40
CA VAL A 32 -9.43 -0.79 -6.78
C VAL A 32 -8.01 -0.33 -7.15
N PHE A 33 -7.62 0.89 -6.78
CA PHE A 33 -6.28 1.42 -7.04
C PHE A 33 -5.16 0.60 -6.39
N VAL A 34 -5.26 0.33 -5.07
CA VAL A 34 -4.27 -0.48 -4.34
C VAL A 34 -4.23 -1.90 -4.92
N GLY A 35 -5.41 -2.47 -5.15
CA GLY A 35 -5.55 -3.81 -5.71
C GLY A 35 -4.93 -3.99 -7.09
N LEU A 36 -5.18 -3.06 -8.01
CA LEU A 36 -4.54 -3.05 -9.33
C LEU A 36 -3.03 -2.90 -9.23
N SER A 37 -2.54 -2.02 -8.35
CA SER A 37 -1.11 -1.82 -8.14
C SER A 37 -0.43 -3.11 -7.67
N ASN A 38 -1.01 -3.77 -6.65
CA ASN A 38 -0.53 -5.05 -6.13
C ASN A 38 -0.58 -6.15 -7.19
N ALA A 39 -1.66 -6.25 -7.97
CA ALA A 39 -1.79 -7.23 -9.04
C ALA A 39 -0.76 -7.02 -10.16
N VAL A 40 -0.50 -5.78 -10.55
CA VAL A 40 0.54 -5.45 -11.54
C VAL A 40 1.89 -5.93 -11.04
N PHE A 41 2.32 -5.52 -9.83
CA PHE A 41 3.64 -5.92 -9.31
C PHE A 41 3.76 -7.42 -9.03
N LEU A 42 2.66 -8.11 -8.74
CA LEU A 42 2.66 -9.56 -8.61
C LEU A 42 2.86 -10.27 -9.95
N LEU A 43 2.14 -9.82 -10.99
CA LEU A 43 2.05 -10.53 -12.26
C LEU A 43 3.09 -10.08 -13.27
N ILE A 44 3.81 -8.98 -13.03
CA ILE A 44 4.69 -8.33 -14.00
C ILE A 44 5.78 -9.25 -14.59
N ASP A 45 6.27 -10.25 -13.85
CA ASP A 45 7.21 -11.26 -14.35
C ASP A 45 6.55 -12.41 -15.11
N ARG A 46 5.24 -12.56 -14.97
CA ARG A 46 4.42 -13.60 -15.59
C ARG A 46 3.53 -13.09 -16.71
N ILE A 47 3.43 -11.76 -16.92
CA ILE A 47 2.60 -11.16 -17.98
C ILE A 47 2.81 -11.83 -19.35
N PRO A 48 4.04 -12.04 -19.85
CA PRO A 48 4.23 -12.67 -21.16
C PRO A 48 3.67 -14.10 -21.21
N VAL A 49 3.81 -14.86 -20.12
CA VAL A 49 3.34 -16.25 -20.04
C VAL A 49 1.81 -16.32 -19.93
N ILE A 50 1.21 -15.37 -19.22
CA ILE A 50 -0.23 -15.35 -18.94
C ILE A 50 -1.04 -14.75 -20.10
N PHE A 51 -0.51 -13.73 -20.78
CA PHE A 51 -1.30 -12.95 -21.74
C PHE A 51 -0.82 -13.05 -23.20
N PHE A 52 0.45 -13.35 -23.47
CA PHE A 52 0.95 -13.30 -24.86
C PHE A 52 0.76 -14.64 -25.57
N ASN A 53 0.46 -14.58 -26.87
CA ASN A 53 0.24 -15.74 -27.75
C ASN A 53 -0.80 -16.75 -27.23
N LYS A 54 -1.78 -16.29 -26.45
CA LYS A 54 -2.90 -17.12 -25.96
C LYS A 54 -4.09 -17.06 -26.92
N MET A 55 -4.85 -18.15 -26.96
CA MET A 55 -6.14 -18.16 -27.65
C MET A 55 -7.12 -17.15 -27.02
N PRO A 56 -8.06 -16.56 -27.79
CA PRO A 56 -8.97 -15.52 -27.29
C PRO A 56 -9.74 -15.93 -26.02
N ASN A 57 -10.22 -17.17 -25.94
CA ASN A 57 -10.97 -17.65 -24.78
C ASN A 57 -10.10 -17.70 -23.50
N VAL A 58 -8.83 -18.08 -23.64
CA VAL A 58 -7.88 -18.11 -22.52
C VAL A 58 -7.51 -16.68 -22.11
N LEU A 59 -7.34 -15.78 -23.08
CA LEU A 59 -7.06 -14.38 -22.81
C LEU A 59 -8.21 -13.70 -22.06
N MET A 60 -9.46 -13.94 -22.45
CA MET A 60 -10.64 -13.44 -21.73
C MET A 60 -10.67 -13.97 -20.30
N PHE A 61 -10.47 -15.29 -20.11
CA PHE A 61 -10.45 -15.89 -18.78
C PHE A 61 -9.36 -15.27 -17.89
N ASN A 62 -8.12 -15.21 -18.37
CA ASN A 62 -6.99 -14.66 -17.61
C ASN A 62 -7.19 -13.15 -17.31
N SER A 63 -7.77 -12.39 -18.23
CA SER A 63 -8.04 -10.95 -18.01
C SER A 63 -9.11 -10.72 -16.96
N THR A 64 -10.22 -11.46 -17.02
CA THR A 64 -11.28 -11.39 -16.01
C THR A 64 -10.75 -11.84 -14.64
N LEU A 65 -9.99 -12.93 -14.61
CA LEU A 65 -9.38 -13.44 -13.38
C LEU A 65 -8.41 -12.43 -12.76
N ALA A 66 -7.56 -11.78 -13.57
CA ALA A 66 -6.65 -10.74 -13.10
C ALA A 66 -7.39 -9.56 -12.46
N LEU A 67 -8.50 -9.11 -13.06
CA LEU A 67 -9.34 -8.05 -12.48
C LEU A 67 -9.99 -8.48 -11.16
N CYS A 68 -10.52 -9.70 -11.07
CA CYS A 68 -11.07 -10.23 -9.83
C CYS A 68 -10.01 -10.31 -8.72
N ILE A 69 -8.82 -10.82 -9.05
CA ILE A 69 -7.68 -10.87 -8.13
C ILE A 69 -7.30 -9.47 -7.67
N ALA A 70 -7.20 -8.50 -8.59
CA ALA A 70 -6.86 -7.13 -8.22
C ALA A 70 -7.82 -6.56 -7.17
N VAL A 71 -9.14 -6.69 -7.38
CA VAL A 71 -10.14 -6.21 -6.41
C VAL A 71 -9.98 -6.92 -5.06
N LEU A 72 -9.80 -8.24 -5.06
CA LEU A 72 -9.60 -9.02 -3.82
C LEU A 72 -8.33 -8.63 -3.09
N LEU A 73 -7.22 -8.44 -3.81
CA LEU A 73 -5.94 -8.02 -3.23
C LEU A 73 -6.06 -6.66 -2.56
N GLY A 74 -6.71 -5.70 -3.21
CA GLY A 74 -6.93 -4.38 -2.62
C GLY A 74 -7.79 -4.46 -1.36
N LEU A 75 -8.86 -5.25 -1.40
CA LEU A 75 -9.76 -5.42 -0.26
C LEU A 75 -9.02 -6.06 0.92
N ILE A 76 -8.35 -7.19 0.69
CA ILE A 76 -7.60 -7.92 1.72
C ILE A 76 -6.53 -7.02 2.32
N ASP A 77 -5.71 -6.38 1.49
CA ASP A 77 -4.61 -5.53 1.95
C ASP A 77 -5.12 -4.40 2.85
N ILE A 78 -6.08 -3.61 2.38
CA ILE A 78 -6.60 -2.46 3.13
C ILE A 78 -7.32 -2.89 4.41
N VAL A 79 -8.13 -3.95 4.35
CA VAL A 79 -8.93 -4.43 5.50
C VAL A 79 -8.03 -5.03 6.57
N PHE A 80 -7.11 -5.93 6.19
CA PHE A 80 -6.20 -6.59 7.13
C PHE A 80 -5.14 -5.63 7.66
N PHE A 81 -4.81 -4.57 6.92
CA PHE A 81 -4.01 -3.49 7.47
C PHE A 81 -4.79 -2.68 8.51
N SER A 82 -6.02 -2.26 8.18
CA SER A 82 -6.71 -1.23 8.94
C SER A 82 -7.45 -1.75 10.17
N ILE A 83 -8.10 -2.92 10.11
CA ILE A 83 -8.92 -3.44 11.22
C ILE A 83 -8.07 -3.69 12.49
N PRO A 84 -6.95 -4.43 12.42
CA PRO A 84 -6.15 -4.71 13.62
C PRO A 84 -5.56 -3.44 14.24
N LEU A 85 -5.10 -2.49 13.40
CA LEU A 85 -4.63 -1.19 13.88
C LEU A 85 -5.77 -0.36 14.49
N PHE A 86 -6.96 -0.39 13.88
CA PHE A 86 -8.13 0.27 14.42
C PHE A 86 -8.47 -0.22 15.82
N ASP A 87 -8.48 -1.54 16.01
CA ASP A 87 -8.77 -2.15 17.30
C ASP A 87 -7.69 -1.82 18.33
N LEU A 88 -6.41 -1.87 17.95
CA LEU A 88 -5.30 -1.47 18.82
C LEU A 88 -5.42 0.00 19.27
N PHE A 89 -5.74 0.91 18.34
CA PHE A 89 -5.83 2.34 18.62
C PHE A 89 -7.02 2.72 19.51
N LYS A 90 -8.07 1.88 19.61
CA LYS A 90 -9.14 2.09 20.60
C LYS A 90 -8.63 2.07 22.05
N PHE A 91 -7.54 1.35 22.31
CA PHE A 91 -6.97 1.24 23.66
C PHE A 91 -6.00 2.38 23.98
N PHE A 92 -5.66 3.23 23.00
CA PHE A 92 -4.69 4.30 23.19
C PHE A 92 -5.37 5.55 23.75
N ARG A 93 -4.63 6.37 24.48
CA ARG A 93 -5.15 7.64 25.01
C ARG A 93 -5.28 8.65 23.87
N VAL A 94 -6.53 9.00 23.56
CA VAL A 94 -6.91 9.99 22.55
C VAL A 94 -7.30 11.29 23.25
N LYS A 95 -6.83 12.44 22.74
CA LYS A 95 -7.16 13.76 23.34
C LYS A 95 -8.66 14.06 23.22
N GLU A 96 -9.27 13.67 22.11
CA GLU A 96 -10.71 13.75 21.88
C GLU A 96 -11.32 12.36 21.73
N ARG A 97 -12.50 12.12 22.35
CA ARG A 97 -13.21 10.85 22.15
C ARG A 97 -13.65 10.73 20.69
N VAL A 98 -13.39 9.56 20.10
CA VAL A 98 -13.90 9.18 18.78
C VAL A 98 -15.43 9.14 18.84
N LYS A 99 -16.09 10.11 18.19
CA LYS A 99 -17.57 10.21 18.18
C LYS A 99 -18.23 9.18 17.27
N ASN A 100 -17.61 8.83 16.15
CA ASN A 100 -18.13 7.87 15.17
C ASN A 100 -17.06 6.84 14.79
N ILE A 101 -17.22 5.63 15.31
CA ILE A 101 -16.30 4.50 15.15
C ILE A 101 -16.17 4.10 13.67
N ASN A 102 -17.29 3.96 12.96
CA ASN A 102 -17.30 3.54 11.55
C ASN A 102 -16.64 4.58 10.64
N ALA A 103 -16.94 5.86 10.87
CA ALA A 103 -16.30 6.95 10.13
C ALA A 103 -14.78 6.97 10.34
N GLN A 104 -14.32 6.68 11.56
CA GLN A 104 -12.91 6.65 11.90
C GLN A 104 -12.17 5.49 11.23
N LEU A 105 -12.79 4.30 11.16
CA LEU A 105 -12.24 3.16 10.43
C LEU A 105 -12.09 3.48 8.93
N ILE A 106 -13.11 4.09 8.32
CA ILE A 106 -13.06 4.50 6.90
C ILE A 106 -11.94 5.51 6.66
N LYS A 107 -11.75 6.48 7.58
CA LYS A 107 -10.64 7.44 7.48
C LYS A 107 -9.29 6.75 7.61
N LEU A 108 -9.14 5.78 8.51
CA LEU A 108 -7.91 5.00 8.66
C LEU A 108 -7.57 4.23 7.38
N MET A 109 -8.56 3.54 6.79
CA MET A 109 -8.40 2.85 5.50
C MET A 109 -7.95 3.82 4.41
N LYS A 110 -8.53 5.03 4.37
CA LYS A 110 -8.12 6.07 3.42
C LYS A 110 -6.73 6.61 3.66
N VAL A 111 -6.28 6.73 4.91
CA VAL A 111 -4.88 7.09 5.21
C VAL A 111 -3.92 6.07 4.57
N TYR A 112 -4.21 4.78 4.70
CA TYR A 112 -3.41 3.73 4.09
C TYR A 112 -3.42 3.80 2.55
N ILE A 113 -4.60 3.96 1.94
CA ILE A 113 -4.75 4.17 0.49
C ILE A 113 -3.96 5.39 0.03
N SER A 114 -4.03 6.50 0.78
CA SER A 114 -3.33 7.73 0.42
C SER A 114 -1.82 7.55 0.35
N ALA A 115 -1.24 6.73 1.24
CA ALA A 115 0.18 6.42 1.17
C ALA A 115 0.58 5.76 -0.16
N HIS A 116 -0.28 4.91 -0.73
CA HIS A 116 -0.02 4.24 -2.00
C HIS A 116 0.11 5.20 -3.18
N PHE A 117 -0.51 6.39 -3.14
CA PHE A 117 -0.33 7.38 -4.21
C PHE A 117 1.10 7.88 -4.37
N ILE A 118 1.89 7.88 -3.30
CA ILE A 118 3.33 8.22 -3.36
C ILE A 118 4.16 6.95 -3.57
N ILE A 119 3.84 5.88 -2.82
CA ILE A 119 4.66 4.67 -2.77
C ILE A 119 4.62 3.91 -4.11
N VAL A 120 3.45 3.76 -4.75
CA VAL A 120 3.32 2.97 -5.97
C VAL A 120 4.15 3.52 -7.14
N PRO A 121 4.11 4.84 -7.47
CA PRO A 121 4.98 5.39 -8.52
C PRO A 121 6.48 5.21 -8.23
N VAL A 122 6.89 5.39 -6.98
CA VAL A 122 8.30 5.21 -6.59
C VAL A 122 8.71 3.75 -6.71
N GLN A 123 7.86 2.82 -6.26
CA GLN A 123 8.08 1.39 -6.43
C GLN A 123 8.19 1.01 -7.91
N ALA A 124 7.30 1.54 -8.76
CA ALA A 124 7.36 1.32 -10.21
C ALA A 124 8.69 1.79 -10.82
N PHE A 125 9.21 2.94 -10.36
CA PHE A 125 10.52 3.44 -10.77
C PHE A 125 11.66 2.49 -10.38
N PHE A 126 11.70 1.98 -9.15
CA PHE A 126 12.72 1.02 -8.72
C PHE A 126 12.63 -0.29 -9.51
N VAL A 127 11.44 -0.87 -9.64
CA VAL A 127 11.21 -2.09 -10.40
C VAL A 127 11.63 -1.92 -11.87
N ALA A 128 11.28 -0.81 -12.50
CA ALA A 128 11.69 -0.51 -13.87
C ALA A 128 13.21 -0.38 -14.00
N THR A 129 13.86 0.32 -13.06
CA THR A 129 15.31 0.52 -13.04
C THR A 129 16.04 -0.82 -12.91
N ILE A 130 15.59 -1.69 -12.00
CA ILE A 130 16.15 -3.03 -11.81
C ILE A 130 16.00 -3.85 -13.10
N ARG A 131 14.84 -3.82 -13.76
CA ARG A 131 14.60 -4.55 -15.02
C ARG A 131 15.48 -4.05 -16.16
N LEU A 132 15.53 -2.74 -16.36
CA LEU A 132 16.36 -2.13 -17.40
C LEU A 132 17.84 -2.45 -17.19
N SER A 133 18.31 -2.44 -15.94
CA SER A 133 19.70 -2.81 -15.63
C SER A 133 20.02 -4.26 -16.02
N LYS A 134 19.08 -5.19 -15.81
CA LYS A 134 19.22 -6.60 -16.22
C LYS A 134 19.26 -6.74 -17.74
N TRP A 135 18.39 -6.03 -18.46
CA TRP A 135 18.35 -6.06 -19.93
C TRP A 135 19.58 -5.41 -20.57
N ALA A 136 20.13 -4.37 -19.95
CA ALA A 136 21.35 -3.70 -20.40
C ALA A 136 22.64 -4.46 -20.04
N GLY A 137 22.55 -5.62 -19.39
CA GLY A 137 23.72 -6.44 -19.02
C GLY A 137 24.58 -5.83 -17.90
N MET A 138 24.02 -4.95 -17.06
CA MET A 138 24.75 -4.36 -15.93
C MET A 138 25.08 -5.42 -14.87
N SER A 139 26.12 -5.16 -14.07
CA SER A 139 26.56 -6.08 -13.00
C SER A 139 25.42 -6.40 -12.02
N SER A 140 25.36 -7.65 -11.55
CA SER A 140 24.38 -8.11 -10.56
C SER A 140 24.40 -7.27 -9.27
N GLY A 141 25.55 -6.70 -8.92
CA GLY A 141 25.71 -5.83 -7.75
C GLY A 141 24.79 -4.62 -7.76
N PHE A 142 24.66 -3.91 -8.90
CA PHE A 142 23.79 -2.74 -9.01
C PHE A 142 22.32 -3.10 -8.77
N SER A 143 21.82 -4.16 -9.43
CA SER A 143 20.44 -4.61 -9.25
C SER A 143 20.15 -5.05 -7.81
N ILE A 144 21.11 -5.71 -7.15
CA ILE A 144 20.99 -6.12 -5.74
C ILE A 144 20.94 -4.90 -4.82
N THR A 145 21.83 -3.92 -5.01
CA THR A 145 21.83 -2.69 -4.21
C THR A 145 20.52 -1.93 -4.34
N MET A 146 20.00 -1.78 -5.57
CA MET A 146 18.72 -1.11 -5.80
C MET A 146 17.54 -1.85 -5.14
N ALA A 147 17.52 -3.19 -5.21
CA ALA A 147 16.51 -4.00 -4.55
C ALA A 147 16.56 -3.89 -3.01
N LEU A 148 17.75 -3.81 -2.43
CA LEU A 148 17.92 -3.60 -0.98
C LEU A 148 17.44 -2.21 -0.55
N ILE A 149 17.74 -1.18 -1.35
CA ILE A 149 17.24 0.17 -1.09
C ILE A 149 15.72 0.18 -1.13
N GLU A 150 15.10 -0.42 -2.15
CA GLU A 150 13.64 -0.54 -2.26
C GLU A 150 13.04 -1.26 -1.04
N PHE A 151 13.62 -2.40 -0.67
CA PHE A 151 13.15 -3.25 0.44
C PHE A 151 13.16 -2.53 1.80
N ILE A 152 14.14 -1.66 2.05
CA ILE A 152 14.24 -0.93 3.34
C ILE A 152 13.48 0.39 3.29
N LEU A 153 13.68 1.19 2.23
CA LEU A 153 13.19 2.55 2.17
C LEU A 153 11.67 2.62 1.97
N MET A 154 11.10 1.74 1.13
CA MET A 154 9.67 1.80 0.81
C MET A 154 8.79 1.50 2.02
N PRO A 155 9.04 0.45 2.83
CA PRO A 155 8.27 0.20 4.05
C PRO A 155 8.39 1.33 5.08
N VAL A 156 9.58 1.88 5.26
CA VAL A 156 9.83 2.99 6.20
C VAL A 156 9.06 4.24 5.76
N TRP A 157 9.10 4.56 4.46
CA TRP A 157 8.42 5.72 3.91
C TRP A 157 6.89 5.56 4.00
N LEU A 158 6.36 4.39 3.62
CA LEU A 158 4.95 4.08 3.76
C LEU A 158 4.50 4.23 5.22
N ALA A 159 5.23 3.64 6.16
CA ALA A 159 4.91 3.73 7.58
C ALA A 159 4.95 5.17 8.10
N ALA A 160 5.88 6.00 7.61
CA ALA A 160 5.96 7.42 7.98
C ALA A 160 4.75 8.22 7.49
N ILE A 161 4.30 7.99 6.25
CA ILE A 161 3.08 8.62 5.71
C ILE A 161 1.86 8.20 6.53
N VAL A 162 1.71 6.90 6.76
CA VAL A 162 0.55 6.32 7.45
C VAL A 162 0.52 6.77 8.91
N ALA A 163 1.64 6.73 9.62
CA ALA A 163 1.73 7.21 11.00
C ALA A 163 1.41 8.71 11.11
N ARG A 164 1.84 9.53 10.13
CA ARG A 164 1.46 10.94 10.06
C ARG A 164 -0.05 11.12 9.89
N GLY A 165 -0.67 10.36 8.99
CA GLY A 165 -2.11 10.41 8.76
C GLY A 165 -2.90 9.97 9.99
N ILE A 166 -2.51 8.85 10.61
CA ILE A 166 -3.10 8.32 11.85
C ILE A 166 -3.02 9.35 12.98
N ASN A 167 -1.84 9.92 13.23
CA ASN A 167 -1.66 10.97 14.25
C ASN A 167 -2.51 12.21 13.98
N THR A 168 -2.86 12.46 12.72
CA THR A 168 -3.71 13.60 12.34
C THR A 168 -5.20 13.30 12.53
N ILE A 169 -5.66 12.08 12.28
CA ILE A 169 -7.09 11.73 12.38
C ILE A 169 -7.52 11.31 13.79
N TYR A 170 -6.59 10.84 14.64
CA TYR A 170 -6.88 10.45 16.02
C TYR A 170 -6.49 11.53 17.04
N ASP A 171 -5.52 12.40 16.76
CA ASP A 171 -4.98 13.34 17.75
C ASP A 171 -4.60 12.67 19.09
N PHE A 172 -3.68 11.70 19.01
CA PHE A 172 -3.12 11.04 20.19
C PHE A 172 -2.34 12.01 21.08
N ASP A 173 -2.15 11.61 22.35
CA ASP A 173 -1.17 12.26 23.25
C ASP A 173 0.22 12.31 22.59
N ASP A 174 0.94 13.42 22.78
CA ASP A 174 2.24 13.68 22.16
C ASP A 174 3.28 12.61 22.53
N ARG A 175 3.13 11.98 23.70
CA ARG A 175 3.98 10.86 24.16
C ARG A 175 3.80 9.58 23.32
N LEU A 176 2.64 9.38 22.70
CA LEU A 176 2.31 8.18 21.93
C LEU A 176 2.57 8.33 20.43
N LYS A 177 2.73 9.56 19.93
CA LYS A 177 2.83 9.85 18.48
C LYS A 177 3.99 9.14 17.80
N SER A 178 5.13 8.97 18.49
CA SER A 178 6.29 8.24 17.97
C SER A 178 6.07 6.73 17.93
N MET A 179 5.35 6.17 18.91
CA MET A 179 5.03 4.74 18.95
C MET A 179 4.13 4.32 17.79
N ILE A 180 3.25 5.20 17.32
CA ILE A 180 2.39 4.93 16.14
C ILE A 180 3.23 4.52 14.93
N PHE A 181 4.37 5.18 14.70
CA PHE A 181 5.26 4.81 13.59
C PHE A 181 5.79 3.37 13.73
N VAL A 182 6.27 3.01 14.93
CA VAL A 182 6.82 1.67 15.20
C VAL A 182 5.75 0.59 15.02
N ILE A 183 4.54 0.84 15.51
CA ILE A 183 3.39 -0.07 15.39
C ILE A 183 3.00 -0.26 13.93
N VAL A 184 2.84 0.85 13.20
CA VAL A 184 2.46 0.84 11.78
C VAL A 184 3.51 0.11 10.95
N TYR A 185 4.79 0.41 11.17
CA TYR A 185 5.90 -0.23 10.47
C TYR A 185 5.95 -1.74 10.76
N GLY A 186 5.87 -2.13 12.04
CA GLY A 186 5.88 -3.54 12.44
C GLY A 186 4.69 -4.31 11.86
N TRP A 187 3.49 -3.74 11.92
CA TRP A 187 2.30 -4.36 11.36
C TRP A 187 2.37 -4.48 9.83
N TYR A 188 2.83 -3.43 9.15
CA TYR A 188 3.02 -3.44 7.71
C TYR A 188 3.99 -4.54 7.27
N LEU A 189 5.13 -4.69 7.95
CA LEU A 189 6.09 -5.76 7.63
C LEU A 189 5.47 -7.14 7.78
N LEU A 190 4.82 -7.42 8.92
CA LEU A 190 4.18 -8.71 9.17
C LEU A 190 3.13 -9.04 8.10
N LEU A 191 2.26 -8.07 7.81
CA LEU A 191 1.22 -8.23 6.80
C LEU A 191 1.83 -8.42 5.40
N SER A 192 2.82 -7.61 5.04
CA SER A 192 3.50 -7.69 3.74
C SER A 192 4.13 -9.06 3.53
N TYR A 193 4.86 -9.58 4.52
CA TYR A 193 5.44 -10.93 4.43
C TYR A 193 4.38 -12.03 4.28
N ALA A 194 3.33 -11.99 5.10
CA ALA A 194 2.25 -12.97 5.05
C ALA A 194 1.51 -12.94 3.70
N LEU A 195 1.22 -11.75 3.19
CA LEU A 195 0.58 -11.56 1.89
C LEU A 195 1.50 -11.99 0.76
N SER A 196 2.77 -11.55 0.73
CA SER A 196 3.73 -11.96 -0.31
C SER A 196 3.90 -13.48 -0.39
N PHE A 197 3.97 -14.17 0.76
CA PHE A 197 4.06 -15.64 0.78
C PHE A 197 2.80 -16.32 0.22
N THR A 198 1.62 -15.87 0.63
CA THR A 198 0.35 -16.47 0.21
C THR A 198 0.06 -16.16 -1.26
N ILE A 199 0.22 -14.90 -1.65
CA ILE A 199 -0.10 -14.40 -2.98
C ILE A 199 0.90 -14.96 -4.00
N GLY A 200 2.21 -14.86 -3.72
CA GLY A 200 3.26 -15.24 -4.66
C GLY A 200 3.28 -16.73 -5.04
N ASN A 201 2.83 -17.60 -4.12
CA ASN A 201 2.82 -19.04 -4.35
C ASN A 201 1.50 -19.55 -4.94
N TRP A 202 0.36 -18.99 -4.52
CA TRP A 202 -0.95 -19.56 -4.85
C TRP A 202 -1.62 -18.88 -6.04
N ILE A 203 -1.51 -17.57 -6.14
CA ILE A 203 -2.27 -16.81 -7.15
C ILE A 203 -1.80 -17.09 -8.59
N PRO A 204 -0.48 -17.16 -8.88
CA PRO A 204 -0.02 -17.49 -10.23
C PRO A 204 -0.51 -18.86 -10.74
N LEU A 205 -0.81 -19.81 -9.85
CA LEU A 205 -1.29 -21.15 -10.21
C LEU A 205 -2.72 -21.15 -10.77
N LEU A 206 -3.48 -20.07 -10.59
CA LEU A 206 -4.86 -19.97 -11.05
C LEU A 206 -4.98 -19.58 -12.53
N PHE A 207 -3.90 -19.09 -13.13
CA PHE A 207 -3.86 -18.63 -14.53
C PHE A 207 -3.60 -19.79 -15.51
N LYS A 208 -4.12 -19.66 -16.75
CA LYS A 208 -4.04 -20.67 -17.81
C LYS A 208 -3.08 -20.27 -18.95
#